data_AF-A0A345VBA4-F1
#
_entry.id   AF-A0A345VBA4-F1
#
_cell.length_a   1.000
_cell.length_b   1.000
_cell.length_c   1.000
_cell.angle_alpha   90.00
_cell.angle_beta   90.00
_cell.angle_gamma   90.00
#
_symmetry.space_group_name_H-M   'P 1'
#
loop_
_entity.id
_entity.type
_entity.pdbx_description
1 polymer ?
#
loop_
_entity_poly.entity_id
_entity_poly.type
_entity_poly.pdbx_seq_one_letter_code
_entity_poly.pdbx_strand_id
1 'polypeptide(L)'
;MADPAEEIPADTTLAAWMAVLDVLETAVQSAERTLKDPLGPLAAATGSAAEPRPEKRWTPPPLPGPLPAAARRRAIALAAAQERVALRLEEARRGVARQLQAVSSVPGVGESPGAVYLDVNG
;
A
#
# COMPACT_ATOMS: atom_id res chain seq x y z
N MET A 1 7.82 21.22 -44.32
CA MET A 1 6.62 21.39 -43.49
C MET A 1 7.02 20.89 -42.11
N ALA A 2 7.48 21.80 -41.25
CA ALA A 2 8.03 21.47 -39.94
C ALA A 2 6.90 21.50 -38.92
N ASP A 3 6.67 20.40 -38.21
CA ASP A 3 5.86 20.39 -36.99
C ASP A 3 6.62 21.18 -35.92
N PRO A 4 6.04 22.26 -35.36
CA PRO A 4 6.62 22.86 -34.18
C PRO A 4 6.34 21.91 -33.02
N ALA A 5 7.39 21.30 -32.48
CA ALA A 5 7.32 20.65 -31.18
C ALA A 5 6.75 21.67 -30.18
N GLU A 6 5.54 21.40 -29.71
CA GLU A 6 4.77 22.25 -28.82
C GLU A 6 5.53 22.36 -27.49
N GLU A 7 6.35 23.40 -27.35
CA GLU A 7 7.03 23.71 -26.08
C GLU A 7 5.95 24.04 -25.05
N ILE A 8 5.62 23.04 -24.21
CA ILE A 8 4.69 23.22 -23.10
C ILE A 8 5.24 24.36 -22.23
N PRO A 9 4.44 25.41 -21.94
CA PRO A 9 4.91 26.54 -21.15
C PRO A 9 5.46 26.06 -19.80
N ALA A 10 6.53 26.71 -19.33
CA ALA A 10 7.18 26.36 -18.07
C ALA A 10 6.19 26.36 -16.89
N ASP A 11 5.22 27.27 -16.90
CA ASP A 11 4.16 27.35 -15.89
C ASP A 11 3.22 26.13 -15.93
N THR A 12 2.87 25.65 -17.12
CA THR A 12 2.07 24.44 -17.31
C THR A 12 2.83 23.20 -16.84
N THR A 13 4.14 23.13 -17.11
CA THR A 13 5.01 22.04 -16.62
C THR A 13 5.09 22.04 -15.09
N LEU A 14 5.23 23.22 -14.48
CA LEU A 14 5.23 23.35 -13.02
C LEU A 14 3.89 22.92 -12.41
N ALA A 15 2.77 23.36 -12.99
CA ALA A 15 1.43 22.97 -12.53
C ALA A 15 1.21 21.45 -12.63
N ALA A 16 1.64 20.83 -13.74
CA ALA A 16 1.57 19.38 -13.90
C ALA A 16 2.39 18.63 -12.84
N TRP A 17 3.61 19.12 -12.54
CA TRP A 17 4.42 18.56 -11.46
C TRP A 17 3.80 18.72 -10.08
N MET A 18 3.18 19.86 -9.80
CA MET A 18 2.49 20.07 -8.52
C MET A 18 1.33 19.08 -8.35
N ALA A 19 0.54 18.84 -9.40
CA ALA A 19 -0.53 17.84 -9.37
C ALA A 19 0.00 16.41 -9.14
N VAL A 20 1.12 16.04 -9.78
CA VAL A 20 1.78 14.75 -9.54
C VAL A 20 2.22 14.63 -8.07
N LEU A 21 2.83 15.68 -7.51
CA LEU A 21 3.27 15.68 -6.12
C LEU A 21 2.08 15.59 -5.14
N ASP A 22 0.95 16.25 -5.41
CA ASP A 22 -0.27 16.16 -4.60
C ASP A 22 -0.83 14.73 -4.56
N VAL A 23 -0.87 14.05 -5.71
CA VAL A 23 -1.30 12.65 -5.81
C VAL A 23 -0.39 11.74 -5.00
N LEU A 24 0.93 11.91 -5.13
CA LEU A 24 1.92 11.11 -4.41
C LEU A 24 1.86 11.36 -2.90
N GLU A 25 1.68 12.61 -2.46
CA GLU A 25 1.51 12.96 -1.05
C GLU A 25 0.24 12.33 -0.46
N THR A 26 -0.87 12.39 -1.19
CA THR A 26 -2.14 11.77 -0.79
C THR A 26 -2.00 10.25 -0.64
N ALA A 27 -1.23 9.62 -1.54
CA ALA A 27 -0.95 8.19 -1.48
C ALA A 27 -0.10 7.83 -0.26
N VAL A 28 0.94 8.61 0.05
CA VAL A 28 1.76 8.43 1.26
C VAL A 28 0.92 8.57 2.53
N GLN A 29 0.08 9.59 2.62
CA GLN A 29 -0.81 9.78 3.77
C GLN A 29 -1.82 8.63 3.93
N SER A 30 -2.32 8.11 2.81
CA SER A 30 -3.19 6.92 2.82
C SER A 30 -2.45 5.68 3.31
N ALA A 31 -1.24 5.43 2.82
CA ALA A 31 -0.40 4.32 3.27
C ALA A 31 -0.05 4.43 4.77
N GLU A 32 0.27 5.64 5.26
CA GLU A 32 0.49 5.87 6.69
C GLU A 32 -0.75 5.57 7.54
N ARG A 33 -1.95 5.93 7.07
CA ARG A 33 -3.21 5.63 7.76
C ARG A 33 -3.43 4.12 7.84
N THR A 34 -3.25 3.41 6.74
CA THR A 34 -3.34 1.94 6.71
C THR A 34 -2.31 1.27 7.62
N LEU A 35 -1.08 1.78 7.70
CA LEU A 35 -0.09 1.24 8.63
C LEU A 35 -0.42 1.49 10.10
N LYS A 36 -1.09 2.61 10.43
CA LYS A 36 -1.52 2.93 11.80
C LYS A 36 -2.71 2.08 12.23
N ASP A 37 -3.63 1.81 11.31
CA ASP A 37 -4.82 1.02 11.55
C ASP A 37 -4.98 -0.02 10.41
N PRO A 38 -4.21 -1.12 10.46
CA PRO A 38 -4.19 -2.12 9.38
C PRO A 38 -5.49 -2.92 9.28
N LEU A 39 -6.29 -2.94 10.34
CA LEU A 39 -7.59 -3.61 10.33
C LEU A 39 -8.72 -2.65 9.97
N GLY A 40 -8.59 -1.34 10.23
CA GLY A 40 -9.60 -0.36 9.85
C GLY A 40 -11.00 -0.79 10.31
N PRO A 41 -12.04 -0.59 9.48
CA PRO A 41 -13.41 -1.08 9.75
C PRO A 41 -13.55 -2.61 9.86
N LEU A 42 -12.56 -3.41 9.43
CA LEU A 42 -12.62 -4.88 9.56
C LEU A 42 -12.54 -5.32 11.03
N ALA A 43 -12.02 -4.48 11.93
CA ALA A 43 -12.11 -4.72 13.37
C ALA A 43 -13.58 -4.77 13.86
N ALA A 44 -14.50 -4.09 13.17
CA ALA A 44 -15.93 -4.10 13.49
C ALA A 44 -16.71 -5.23 12.79
N ALA A 45 -16.14 -5.87 11.77
CA ALA A 45 -16.77 -6.93 10.99
C ALA A 45 -16.28 -8.31 11.41
N THR A 46 -16.57 -8.72 12.64
CA THR A 46 -16.46 -10.11 13.09
C THR A 46 -17.56 -10.96 12.46
N GLY A 47 -17.51 -11.19 11.15
CA GLY A 47 -18.55 -12.01 10.52
C GLY A 47 -18.63 -12.01 8.99
N SER A 48 -17.51 -11.95 8.28
CA SER A 48 -17.45 -12.53 6.92
C SER A 48 -16.00 -12.58 6.48
N ALA A 49 -15.50 -13.78 6.19
CA ALA A 49 -14.27 -13.94 5.43
C ALA A 49 -14.54 -13.46 3.99
N ALA A 50 -14.57 -12.13 3.81
CA ALA A 50 -14.62 -11.54 2.50
C ALA A 50 -13.30 -11.90 1.81
N GLU A 51 -13.41 -12.63 0.69
CA GLU A 51 -12.28 -12.89 -0.19
C GLU A 51 -11.50 -11.58 -0.42
N PRO A 52 -10.15 -11.62 -0.42
CA PRO A 52 -9.36 -10.43 -0.65
C PRO A 52 -9.74 -9.84 -2.01
N ARG A 53 -10.55 -8.77 -2.00
CA ARG A 53 -10.89 -8.04 -3.21
C ARG A 53 -9.57 -7.64 -3.88
N PRO A 54 -9.43 -7.76 -5.21
CA PRO A 54 -8.24 -7.31 -5.89
C PRO A 54 -8.11 -5.81 -5.62
N GLU A 55 -7.22 -5.47 -4.69
CA GLU A 55 -6.84 -4.09 -4.44
C GLU A 55 -6.42 -3.52 -5.78
N LYS A 56 -7.04 -2.41 -6.20
CA LYS A 56 -6.68 -1.72 -7.44
C LYS A 56 -5.18 -1.46 -7.39
N ARG A 57 -4.40 -2.23 -8.14
CA ARG A 57 -2.93 -2.19 -8.09
C ARG A 57 -2.48 -0.75 -8.32
N TRP A 58 -1.69 -0.23 -7.39
CA TRP A 58 -1.16 1.13 -7.48
C TRP A 58 -0.45 1.32 -8.82
N THR A 59 -0.78 2.40 -9.53
CA THR A 59 -0.14 2.77 -10.79
C THR A 59 0.49 4.15 -10.60
N PRO A 60 1.80 4.31 -10.88
CA PRO A 60 2.46 5.59 -10.72
C PRO A 60 1.85 6.64 -11.68
N PRO A 61 1.67 7.89 -11.24
CA PRO A 61 1.23 8.96 -12.13
C PRO A 61 2.29 9.22 -13.23
N PRO A 62 1.89 9.56 -14.46
CA PRO A 62 2.82 9.91 -15.52
C PRO A 62 3.60 11.18 -15.17
N LEU A 63 4.88 11.22 -15.53
CA LEU A 63 5.75 12.37 -15.26
C LEU A 63 5.75 13.34 -16.45
N PRO A 64 5.50 14.65 -16.23
CA PRO A 64 5.33 15.62 -17.32
C PRO A 64 6.66 16.12 -17.94
N GLY A 65 7.81 15.54 -17.57
CA GLY A 65 9.13 15.96 -18.06
C GLY A 65 10.16 16.09 -16.93
N PRO A 66 11.24 16.87 -17.08
CA PRO A 66 12.21 17.10 -16.01
C PRO A 66 11.57 17.89 -14.85
N LEU A 67 12.05 17.66 -13.62
CA LEU A 67 11.55 18.32 -12.42
C LEU A 67 11.97 19.80 -12.38
N PRO A 68 11.03 20.77 -12.34
CA PRO A 68 11.34 22.19 -12.19
C PRO A 68 12.03 22.47 -10.85
N ALA A 69 12.98 23.42 -10.86
CA ALA A 69 13.72 23.79 -9.65
C ALA A 69 12.80 24.23 -8.49
N ALA A 70 11.68 24.89 -8.81
CA ALA A 70 10.67 25.30 -7.83
C ALA A 70 10.02 24.11 -7.09
N ALA A 71 9.88 22.95 -7.75
CA ALA A 71 9.28 21.76 -7.16
C ALA A 71 10.30 20.88 -6.40
N ARG A 72 11.60 21.12 -6.57
CA ARG A 72 12.69 20.28 -6.02
C ARG A 72 12.59 20.09 -4.51
N ARG A 73 12.39 21.17 -3.75
CA ARG A 73 12.32 21.09 -2.28
C ARG A 73 11.18 20.18 -1.81
N ARG A 74 10.01 20.30 -2.44
CA ARG A 74 8.83 19.49 -2.14
C ARG A 74 9.06 18.02 -2.49
N ALA A 75 9.61 17.76 -3.67
CA ALA A 75 9.94 16.40 -4.11
C ALA A 75 10.92 15.70 -3.16
N ILE A 76 11.95 16.40 -2.67
CA ILE A 76 12.91 15.85 -1.68
C ILE A 76 12.22 15.51 -0.37
N ALA A 77 11.37 16.40 0.15
CA ALA A 77 10.63 16.15 1.39
C ALA A 77 9.69 14.95 1.25
N LEU A 78 9.02 14.83 0.10
CA LEU A 78 8.15 13.72 -0.23
C LEU A 78 8.93 12.40 -0.35
N ALA A 79 10.08 12.38 -1.02
CA ALA A 79 10.93 11.20 -1.12
C ALA A 79 11.36 10.69 0.26
N ALA A 80 11.78 11.60 1.16
CA ALA A 80 12.11 11.23 2.53
C ALA A 80 10.90 10.68 3.31
N ALA A 81 9.68 11.19 3.05
CA ALA A 81 8.46 10.65 3.65
C ALA A 81 8.14 9.25 3.13
N GLN A 82 8.25 9.05 1.81
CA GLN A 82 8.07 7.74 1.17
C GLN A 82 9.03 6.69 1.74
N GLU A 83 10.30 7.06 1.93
CA GLU A 83 11.30 6.15 2.52
C GLU A 83 10.95 5.74 3.95
N ARG A 84 10.54 6.69 4.81
CA ARG A 84 10.10 6.37 6.17
C ARG A 84 8.90 5.42 6.18
N VAL A 85 7.94 5.61 5.28
CA VAL A 85 6.78 4.72 5.16
C VAL A 85 7.18 3.33 4.68
N ALA A 86 8.06 3.24 3.69
CA ALA A 86 8.57 1.98 3.17
C ALA A 86 9.29 1.16 4.26
N LEU A 87 10.13 1.80 5.07
CA LEU A 87 10.81 1.15 6.19
C LEU A 87 9.82 0.58 7.22
N ARG A 88 8.78 1.35 7.58
CA ARG A 88 7.73 0.91 8.50
C ARG A 88 6.91 -0.24 7.93
N LEU A 89 6.61 -0.21 6.64
CA LEU A 89 5.90 -1.31 5.97
C LEU A 89 6.72 -2.60 6.00
N GLU A 90 8.03 -2.54 5.72
CA GLU A 90 8.90 -3.71 5.78
C GLU A 90 9.06 -4.27 7.21
N GLU A 91 9.05 -3.40 8.22
CA GLU A 91 9.00 -3.83 9.61
C GLU A 91 7.68 -4.56 9.94
N ALA A 92 6.54 -3.99 9.55
CA ALA A 92 5.24 -4.60 9.74
C ALA A 92 5.13 -5.96 9.02
N ARG A 93 5.59 -6.04 7.76
CA ARG A 93 5.63 -7.28 6.97
C ARG A 93 6.44 -8.37 7.67
N ARG A 94 7.62 -8.03 8.20
CA ARG A 94 8.44 -8.98 8.98
C ARG A 94 7.76 -9.40 10.28
N GLY A 95 7.03 -8.49 10.94
CA GLY A 95 6.22 -8.79 12.12
C GLY A 95 5.13 -9.82 11.83
N VAL A 96 4.33 -9.59 10.78
CA VAL A 96 3.27 -10.50 10.34
C VAL A 96 3.82 -11.86 9.95
N ALA A 97 4.93 -11.91 9.20
CA ALA A 97 5.57 -13.17 8.84
C ALA A 97 5.97 -14.02 10.06
N ARG A 98 6.52 -13.38 11.11
CA ARG A 98 6.83 -14.08 12.37
C ARG A 98 5.58 -14.59 13.09
N GLN A 99 4.51 -13.79 13.10
CA GLN A 99 3.23 -14.18 13.71
C GLN A 99 2.61 -15.38 12.99
N LEU A 100 2.59 -15.37 11.65
CA LEU A 100 2.11 -16.49 10.85
C LEU A 100 2.95 -17.75 11.09
N GLN A 101 4.28 -17.62 11.17
CA GLN A 101 5.16 -18.75 11.50
C GLN A 101 4.82 -19.34 12.87
N ALA A 102 4.61 -18.51 13.89
CA ALA A 102 4.23 -18.96 15.22
C ALA A 102 2.88 -19.70 15.21
N VAL A 103 1.86 -19.17 14.52
CA VAL A 103 0.55 -19.82 14.38
C VAL A 103 0.67 -21.17 13.66
N SER A 104 1.46 -21.23 12.58
CA SER A 104 1.67 -22.47 11.82
C SER A 104 2.39 -23.56 12.60
N SER A 105 3.08 -23.20 13.69
CA SER A 105 3.81 -24.16 14.54
C SER A 105 2.95 -24.84 15.61
N VAL A 106 1.68 -24.45 15.74
CA VAL A 106 0.72 -25.07 16.67
C VAL A 106 0.12 -26.33 16.02
N PRO A 107 0.32 -27.52 16.60
CA PRO A 107 -0.32 -28.76 16.12
C PRO A 107 -1.85 -28.64 16.12
N GLY A 108 -2.51 -29.06 15.04
CA GLY A 108 -3.97 -29.05 14.89
C GLY A 108 -4.58 -27.79 14.23
N VAL A 109 -3.80 -26.75 13.92
CA VAL A 109 -4.27 -25.60 13.13
C VAL A 109 -4.02 -25.87 11.64
N GLY A 110 -5.07 -26.29 10.92
CA GLY A 110 -5.02 -26.62 9.48
C GLY A 110 -5.24 -28.10 9.16
N GLU A 111 -5.22 -28.98 10.17
CA GLU A 111 -5.78 -30.32 10.05
C GLU A 111 -7.30 -30.21 10.22
N SER A 112 -8.07 -30.50 9.16
CA SER A 112 -9.48 -30.86 9.37
C SER A 112 -9.48 -32.02 10.36
N PRO A 113 -10.08 -31.89 11.56
CA PRO A 113 -10.23 -33.04 12.42
C PRO A 113 -11.15 -33.98 11.65
N GLY A 114 -10.59 -35.08 11.13
CA GLY A 114 -11.39 -36.19 10.65
C GLY A 114 -12.35 -36.52 11.78
N ALA A 115 -13.65 -36.32 11.55
CA ALA A 115 -14.67 -36.51 12.56
C ALA A 115 -14.59 -37.96 13.04
N VAL A 116 -14.05 -38.18 14.24
CA VAL A 116 -14.05 -39.49 14.89
C VAL A 116 -15.40 -39.64 15.56
N TYR A 117 -16.28 -40.44 14.96
CA TYR A 117 -17.48 -40.91 15.62
C TYR A 117 -17.09 -41.99 16.63
N LEU A 118 -17.09 -41.65 17.92
CA LEU A 118 -17.07 -42.62 19.02
C LEU A 118 -18.49 -43.15 19.21
N ASP A 119 -18.77 -44.34 18.70
CA ASP A 119 -20.00 -45.08 19.04
C ASP A 119 -19.84 -45.65 20.45
N VAL A 120 -20.53 -45.02 21.41
CA VAL A 120 -20.66 -45.51 22.78
C VAL A 120 -21.85 -46.45 22.85
N ASN A 121 -21.75 -47.62 22.21
CA ASN A 121 -22.59 -48.78 22.48
C ASN A 121 -21.77 -50.08 22.33
N GLY A 122 -21.38 -50.62 23.48
CA GLY A 122 -20.84 -51.96 23.65
C GLY A 122 -21.05 -52.41 25.07
#